data_AF-A0A645HKU1-F1
#
_entry.id   AF-A0A645HKU1-F1
#
_cell.length_a   1.000
_cell.length_b   1.000
_cell.length_c   1.000
_cell.angle_alpha   90.00
_cell.angle_beta   90.00
_cell.angle_gamma   90.00
#
_symmetry.space_group_name_H-M   'P 1'
#
loop_
_entity.id
_entity.type
_entity.pdbx_description
1 polymer ?
#
loop_
_entity_poly.entity_id
_entity_poly.type
_entity_poly.pdbx_seq_one_letter_code
_entity_poly.pdbx_strand_id
1 'polypeptide(L)' 'MHANVHKTLGDFKERPVLNKLNYSNNNDLMLLEIAKQREEHAINFYNKNYHYVSSNEVRQIFKELTKVEQQHIQLTSII' A
#
# COMPACT_ATOMS: atom_id res chain seq x y z
N MET A 1 6.51 -5.52 12.11
CA MET A 1 5.12 -5.51 12.62
C MET A 1 4.10 -5.65 11.49
N HIS A 2 4.15 -4.81 10.45
CA HIS A 2 3.22 -4.80 9.29
C HIS A 2 3.10 -6.13 8.52
N ALA A 3 4.20 -6.84 8.23
CA ALA A 3 4.16 -8.11 7.50
C ALA A 3 3.40 -9.25 8.24
N ASN A 4 3.35 -9.22 9.58
CA ASN A 4 2.58 -10.20 10.36
C ASN A 4 1.08 -9.90 10.30
N VAL A 5 0.71 -8.62 10.19
CA VAL A 5 -0.69 -8.21 10.01
C VAL A 5 -1.22 -8.74 8.69
N HIS A 6 -0.47 -8.57 7.59
CA HIS A 6 -0.83 -9.13 6.28
C HIS A 6 -0.89 -10.66 6.26
N LYS A 7 0.06 -11.34 6.93
CA LYS A 7 0.02 -12.81 7.08
C LYS A 7 -1.28 -13.27 7.73
N THR A 8 -1.71 -12.59 8.79
CA THR A 8 -2.88 -12.97 9.59
C THR A 8 -4.18 -12.63 8.86
N LEU A 9 -4.27 -11.45 8.22
CA LEU A 9 -5.47 -11.03 7.50
C LEU A 9 -5.71 -11.82 6.21
N GLY A 10 -4.65 -12.26 5.53
CA GLY A 10 -4.75 -13.01 4.29
C GLY A 10 -4.78 -14.54 4.45
N ASP A 11 -4.81 -15.06 5.69
CA ASP A 11 -4.72 -16.49 6.01
C ASP A 11 -3.55 -17.22 5.32
N PHE A 12 -2.41 -16.53 5.19
CA PHE A 12 -1.24 -17.07 4.52
C PHE A 12 -0.46 -17.99 5.47
N LYS A 13 -0.17 -19.23 5.03
CA LYS A 13 0.65 -20.19 5.79
C LYS A 13 2.06 -19.64 6.08
N GLU A 14 2.62 -18.92 5.10
CA GLU A 14 3.93 -18.31 5.17
C GLU A 14 3.84 -16.79 5.08
N ARG A 15 4.90 -16.08 5.48
CA ARG A 15 4.94 -14.62 5.31
C ARG A 15 5.00 -14.33 3.81
N PRO A 16 4.20 -13.38 3.30
CA PRO A 16 4.35 -12.94 1.92
C PRO A 16 5.79 -12.47 1.69
N VAL A 17 6.46 -13.09 0.73
CA VAL A 17 7.81 -12.69 0.32
C VAL A 17 7.66 -11.42 -0.51
N LEU A 18 8.08 -10.29 0.07
CA LEU A 18 8.12 -9.04 -0.68
C LEU A 18 9.21 -9.13 -1.74
N ASN A 19 8.89 -8.71 -2.96
CA ASN A 19 9.92 -8.52 -3.98
C ASN A 19 11.02 -7.60 -3.43
N LYS A 20 12.27 -8.03 -3.53
CA LYS A 20 13.41 -7.19 -3.17
C LYS A 20 13.45 -6.00 -4.10
N LEU A 21 13.35 -4.80 -3.54
CA LEU A 21 13.60 -3.59 -4.29
C LEU A 21 15.07 -3.57 -4.72
N ASN A 22 15.30 -3.31 -6.00
CA ASN A 22 16.64 -3.14 -6.51
C ASN A 22 17.08 -1.69 -6.27
N TYR A 23 17.90 -1.47 -5.25
CA TYR A 23 18.46 -0.17 -4.91
C TYR A 23 19.79 0.13 -5.63
N SER A 24 20.16 -0.64 -6.65
CA SER A 24 21.42 -0.43 -7.37
C SER A 24 21.51 0.96 -8.02
N ASN A 25 20.36 1.60 -8.32
CA ASN A 25 20.25 3.01 -8.72
C ASN A 25 19.51 3.78 -7.63
N ASN A 26 20.27 4.40 -6.73
CA ASN A 26 19.84 5.04 -5.49
C ASN A 26 19.69 6.57 -5.61
N ASN A 27 19.12 7.05 -6.72
CA ASN A 27 18.73 8.45 -6.83
C ASN A 27 17.45 8.69 -6.02
N ASP A 28 17.50 9.60 -5.04
CA ASP A 28 16.37 9.92 -4.16
C ASP A 28 15.09 10.25 -4.94
N LEU A 29 15.19 11.01 -6.04
CA LEU A 29 14.03 11.35 -6.88
C LEU A 29 13.39 10.10 -7.51
N MET A 30 14.23 9.15 -7.95
CA MET A 30 13.74 7.89 -8.52
C MET A 30 13.10 7.02 -7.44
N LEU A 31 13.66 6.99 -6.23
CA LEU A 31 13.09 6.26 -5.10
C LEU A 31 11.75 6.85 -4.63
N LEU A 32 11.63 8.19 -4.64
CA LEU A 32 10.38 8.90 -4.33
C LEU A 32 9.30 8.64 -5.38
N GLU A 33 9.66 8.60 -6.66
CA GLU A 33 8.73 8.26 -7.74
C GLU A 33 8.24 6.82 -7.62
N ILE A 34 9.13 5.86 -7.35
CA ILE A 34 8.75 4.46 -7.10
C ILE A 34 7.84 4.35 -5.88
N ALA A 35 8.13 5.08 -4.80
CA ALA A 35 7.28 5.12 -3.62
C ALA A 35 5.88 5.64 -3.97
N LYS A 36 5.80 6.79 -4.66
CA LYS A 36 4.54 7.39 -5.10
C LYS A 36 3.69 6.41 -5.92
N GLN A 37 4.29 5.74 -6.90
CA GLN A 37 3.58 4.76 -7.75
C GLN A 37 2.99 3.60 -6.94
N ARG A 38 3.67 3.19 -5.86
CA ARG A 38 3.17 2.13 -4.98
C ARG A 38 1.99 2.59 -4.14
N GLU A 39 2.01 3.82 -3.65
CA GLU A 39 0.87 4.39 -2.91
C GLU A 39 -0.34 4.61 -3.82
N GLU A 40 -0.13 5.09 -5.06
CA GLU A 40 -1.19 5.18 -6.07
C GLU A 40 -1.80 3.81 -6.40
N HIS A 41 -0.96 2.77 -6.50
CA HIS A 41 -1.42 1.40 -6.69
C HIS A 41 -2.28 0.92 -5.50
N ALA A 42 -1.87 1.20 -4.27
CA ALA A 42 -2.63 0.83 -3.07
C ALA A 42 -3.99 1.53 -3.02
N ILE A 43 -4.06 2.83 -3.32
CA ILE A 43 -5.32 3.58 -3.43
C ILE A 43 -6.25 2.95 -4.48
N ASN A 44 -5.73 2.65 -5.66
CA ASN A 44 -6.50 2.02 -6.73
C ASN A 44 -7.03 0.65 -6.31
N PHE A 45 -6.22 -0.15 -5.60
CA PHE A 45 -6.65 -1.42 -5.05
C PHE A 45 -7.81 -1.25 -4.06
N TYR A 46 -7.69 -0.35 -3.08
CA TYR A 46 -8.75 -0.15 -2.08
C TYR A 46 -10.03 0.38 -2.72
N ASN A 47 -9.93 1.39 -3.60
CA ASN A 47 -11.09 1.96 -4.28
C ASN A 47 -11.81 0.95 -5.17
N LYS A 48 -11.06 0.14 -5.94
CA LYS A 48 -11.65 -0.91 -6.77
C LYS A 48 -12.37 -1.94 -5.90
N ASN A 49 -11.70 -2.45 -4.87
CA ASN A 49 -12.24 -3.52 -4.03
C ASN A 49 -13.36 -3.06 -3.08
N TYR A 50 -13.45 -1.77 -2.77
CA TYR A 50 -14.52 -1.20 -1.95
C TYR A 50 -15.92 -1.58 -2.43
N HIS A 51 -16.14 -1.65 -3.75
CA HIS A 51 -17.43 -2.00 -4.34
C HIS A 51 -17.72 -3.50 -4.36
N TYR A 52 -16.69 -4.36 -4.23
CA TYR A 52 -16.84 -5.81 -4.29
C TYR A 52 -16.92 -6.46 -2.91
N VAL A 53 -16.46 -5.77 -1.87
CA VAL A 53 -16.52 -6.27 -0.49
C VAL A 53 -17.92 -6.13 0.06
N SER A 54 -18.45 -7.20 0.67
CA SER A 54 -19.78 -7.25 1.27
C SER A 54 -19.84 -6.64 2.69
N SER A 55 -18.76 -6.79 3.48
CA SER A 55 -18.66 -6.27 4.85
C SER A 55 -18.54 -4.75 4.88
N ASN A 56 -19.38 -4.10 5.70
CA ASN A 56 -19.32 -2.66 5.96
C ASN A 56 -18.03 -2.26 6.67
N GLU A 57 -17.58 -3.08 7.61
CA GLU A 57 -16.38 -2.88 8.41
C GLU A 57 -15.14 -2.85 7.51
N VAL A 58 -15.03 -3.80 6.59
CA VAL A 58 -13.91 -3.85 5.64
C VAL A 58 -13.97 -2.69 4.64
N ARG A 59 -15.17 -2.29 4.18
CA ARG A 59 -15.34 -1.05 3.38
C ARG A 59 -14.83 0.18 4.11
N GLN A 60 -15.14 0.30 5.41
CA GLN A 60 -14.68 1.41 6.23
C GLN A 60 -13.16 1.38 6.41
N ILE A 61 -12.56 0.20 6.60
CA ILE A 61 -11.09 0.05 6.64
C ILE A 61 -10.46 0.52 5.33
N PHE A 62 -10.97 0.10 4.17
CA PHE A 62 -10.45 0.55 2.87
C PHE A 62 -10.53 2.07 2.71
N LYS A 63 -11.62 2.69 3.16
CA LYS A 63 -11.77 4.15 3.13
C LYS A 63 -10.71 4.85 3.98
N GLU A 64 -10.41 4.36 5.18
CA GLU A 64 -9.37 4.95 6.03
C GLU A 64 -7.96 4.67 5.49
N LEU A 65 -7.70 3.48 4.95
CA LEU A 65 -6.42 3.16 4.30
C LEU A 65 -6.17 4.07 3.08
N THR A 66 -7.17 4.30 2.23
CA THR A 66 -7.05 5.24 1.10
C THR A 66 -6.61 6.63 1.55
N LYS A 67 -7.11 7.15 2.68
CA LYS A 67 -6.68 8.46 3.20
C LYS A 67 -5.23 8.47 3.65
N VAL A 68 -4.76 7.39 4.29
CA VAL A 68 -3.37 7.25 4.71
C VAL A 68 -2.44 7.26 3.50
N GLU A 69 -2.76 6.49 2.45
CA GLU A 69 -1.91 6.47 1.25
C GLU A 69 -1.91 7.81 0.51
N GLN A 70 -3.01 8.58 0.55
CA GLN A 70 -3.04 9.95 0.03
C GLN A 70 -2.06 10.87 0.78
N GLN A 71 -1.92 10.72 2.10
CA GLN A 71 -0.93 11.45 2.88
C GLN A 71 0.49 11.01 2.51
N HIS A 72 0.72 9.72 2.27
CA HIS A 72 2.03 9.23 1.80
C HIS A 72 2.41 9.83 0.43
N ILE A 73 1.49 9.95 -0.52
CA ILE A 73 1.72 10.63 -1.80
C ILE A 73 2.09 12.11 -1.61
N GLN A 74 1.46 12.79 -0.65
CA GLN A 74 1.83 14.18 -0.34
C GLN A 74 3.29 14.26 0.15
N LEU A 75 3.70 13.33 1.01
CA LEU A 75 5.08 13.27 1.51
C LEU A 75 6.11 13.05 0.39
N THR A 76 5.78 12.26 -0.64
CA THR A 76 6.70 12.05 -1.78
C THR A 76 6.85 13.29 -2.67
N SER A 77 5.98 14.30 -2.51
CA SER A 77 5.94 15.50 -3.34
C SER A 77 6.49 16.76 -2.64
N ILE A 78 6.92 16.65 -1.38
CA ILE A 78 7.37 17.79 -0.54
C ILE A 78 8.89 18.07 -0.67
N ILE A 79 9.65 17.20 -1.33
CA ILE A 79 11.10 17.32 -1.55
C ILE A 79 11.36 17.79 -2.97
#